data_AF-A0A0B1ZRH9-F1
#
_entry.id   AF-A0A0B1ZRH9-F1
#
_cell.length_a   1.000
_cell.length_b   1.000
_cell.length_c   1.000
_cell.angle_alpha   90.00
_cell.angle_beta   90.00
_cell.angle_gamma   90.00
#
_symmetry.space_group_name_H-M   'P 1'
#
loop_
_entity.id
_entity.type
_entity.pdbx_description
1 polymer ?
#
loop_
_entity_poly.entity_id
_entity_poly.type
_entity_poly.pdbx_seq_one_letter_code
_entity_poly.pdbx_strand_id
1 'polypeptide(L)'
;MKNSYETAKAFALDFGRTEYALKRSGYIRKNKDVAEADWDSFASDLGADFFAHIVEKAIAKTLIGDPPRRLMADMTWSPEKTSPLTNVHELIVQGVCRVRNSFLHGEKFTGGPEGQWDRDLALVKEAHAVLTEAMACGHLTHN
;
A
#
# COMPACT_ATOMS: atom_id res chain seq x y z
N MET A 1 -2.67 -20.17 -14.78
CA MET A 1 -2.35 -18.79 -14.32
C MET A 1 -3.20 -18.49 -13.10
N LYS A 2 -2.59 -18.18 -11.95
CA LYS A 2 -3.35 -17.64 -10.81
C LYS A 2 -3.96 -16.32 -11.29
N ASN A 3 -5.29 -16.20 -11.26
CA ASN A 3 -5.99 -15.05 -11.82
C ASN A 3 -5.50 -13.76 -11.11
N SER A 4 -4.95 -12.80 -11.87
CA SER A 4 -4.41 -11.54 -11.34
C SER A 4 -5.45 -10.79 -10.48
N TYR A 5 -6.72 -10.85 -10.87
CA TYR A 5 -7.82 -10.28 -10.10
C TYR A 5 -8.04 -10.99 -8.77
N GLU A 6 -7.87 -12.31 -8.69
CA GLU A 6 -7.98 -13.04 -7.42
C GLU A 6 -6.85 -12.67 -6.46
N THR A 7 -5.65 -12.39 -6.98
CA THR A 7 -4.55 -11.86 -6.17
C THR A 7 -4.89 -10.47 -5.62
N ALA A 8 -5.44 -9.58 -6.46
CA ALA A 8 -5.83 -8.25 -6.03
C ALA A 8 -7.02 -8.24 -5.06
N LYS A 9 -7.98 -9.15 -5.23
CA LYS A 9 -9.09 -9.36 -4.27
C LYS A 9 -8.58 -9.84 -2.91
N ALA A 10 -7.63 -10.78 -2.88
CA ALA A 10 -7.02 -11.24 -1.64
C ALA A 10 -6.32 -10.09 -0.90
N PHE A 11 -5.54 -9.29 -1.63
CA PHE A 11 -4.94 -8.07 -1.09
C PHE A 11 -5.99 -7.10 -0.52
N ALA A 12 -7.05 -6.80 -1.27
CA ALA A 12 -8.10 -5.89 -0.82
C ALA A 12 -8.84 -6.39 0.44
N LEU A 13 -9.09 -7.70 0.53
CA LEU A 13 -9.70 -8.32 1.71
C LEU A 13 -8.81 -8.15 2.96
N ASP A 14 -7.52 -8.46 2.82
CA ASP A 14 -6.58 -8.33 3.94
C ASP A 14 -6.33 -6.87 4.29
N PHE A 15 -6.30 -5.95 3.31
CA PHE A 15 -6.26 -4.51 3.55
C PHE A 15 -7.45 -4.05 4.39
N GLY A 16 -8.67 -4.51 4.07
CA GLY A 16 -9.87 -4.18 4.85
C GLY A 16 -9.80 -4.71 6.28
N ARG A 17 -9.27 -5.92 6.48
CA ARG A 17 -9.04 -6.51 7.82
C ARG A 17 -7.98 -5.73 8.60
N THR A 18 -6.89 -5.32 7.96
CA THR A 18 -5.89 -4.45 8.58
C THR A 18 -6.51 -3.11 8.96
N GLU A 19 -7.26 -2.46 8.09
CA GLU A 19 -7.90 -1.18 8.40
C GLU A 19 -8.85 -1.30 9.59
N TYR A 20 -9.62 -2.40 9.67
CA TYR A 20 -10.43 -2.72 10.83
C TYR A 20 -9.57 -2.84 12.10
N ALA A 21 -8.49 -3.64 12.07
CA ALA A 21 -7.61 -3.85 13.20
C ALA A 21 -6.96 -2.54 13.68
N LEU A 22 -6.41 -1.75 12.76
CA LEU A 22 -5.80 -0.44 13.05
C LEU A 22 -6.77 0.48 13.82
N LYS A 23 -8.01 0.62 13.33
CA LYS A 23 -9.03 1.44 13.99
C LYS A 23 -9.36 0.92 15.40
N ARG A 24 -9.40 -0.40 15.59
CA ARG A 24 -9.64 -1.01 16.91
C ARG A 24 -8.44 -0.92 17.86
N SER A 25 -7.24 -0.75 17.32
CA SER A 25 -6.00 -0.55 18.08
C SER A 25 -5.66 0.93 18.33
N GLY A 26 -6.56 1.87 18.00
CA GLY A 26 -6.38 3.29 18.30
C GLY A 26 -5.72 4.12 17.19
N TYR A 27 -5.31 3.50 16.08
CA TYR A 27 -4.87 4.21 14.87
C TYR A 27 -6.09 4.73 14.11
N ILE A 28 -6.73 5.78 14.65
CA ILE A 28 -7.91 6.42 14.09
C ILE A 28 -7.65 7.91 13.88
N ARG A 29 -7.99 8.42 12.70
CA ARG A 29 -7.84 9.85 12.41
C ARG A 29 -8.78 10.66 13.27
N LYS A 30 -8.22 11.54 14.12
CA LYS A 30 -8.99 12.36 15.07
C LYS A 30 -9.59 13.62 14.46
N ASN A 31 -9.20 13.97 13.23
CA ASN A 31 -9.63 15.18 12.52
C ASN A 31 -10.74 14.91 11.48
N LYS A 32 -11.50 13.83 11.65
CA LYS A 32 -12.57 13.39 10.74
C LYS A 32 -13.80 12.98 11.54
N ASP A 33 -14.97 13.27 11.00
CA ASP A 33 -16.25 12.81 11.57
C ASP A 33 -16.48 11.31 11.30
N VAL A 34 -15.79 10.74 10.31
CA VAL A 34 -15.86 9.34 9.91
C VAL A 34 -14.68 8.53 10.45
N ALA A 35 -14.93 7.29 10.84
CA ALA A 35 -13.91 6.38 11.36
C ALA A 35 -12.97 5.86 10.25
N GLU A 36 -11.89 6.61 10.00
CA GLU A 36 -10.80 6.25 9.10
C GLU A 36 -9.56 5.79 9.87
N ALA A 37 -8.87 4.76 9.36
CA ALA A 37 -7.59 4.36 9.93
C ALA A 37 -6.54 5.45 9.72
N ASP A 38 -5.74 5.70 10.75
CA ASP A 38 -4.61 6.62 10.70
C ASP A 38 -3.35 5.89 10.21
N TRP A 39 -3.28 5.69 8.89
CA TRP A 39 -2.13 5.08 8.22
C TRP A 39 -0.84 5.88 8.40
N ASP A 40 -0.93 7.20 8.61
CA ASP A 40 0.22 8.06 8.85
C ASP A 40 0.85 7.74 10.21
N SER A 41 0.03 7.65 11.26
CA SER A 41 0.46 7.27 12.61
C SER A 41 0.96 5.83 12.65
N PHE A 42 0.26 4.90 11.98
CA PHE A 42 0.73 3.51 11.87
C PHE A 42 2.10 3.40 11.18
N ALA A 43 2.32 4.13 10.09
CA ALA A 43 3.62 4.15 9.42
C ALA A 43 4.72 4.75 10.30
N SER A 44 4.39 5.77 11.09
CA SER A 44 5.33 6.36 12.07
C SER A 44 5.78 5.32 13.10
N ASP A 45 4.84 4.54 13.65
CA ASP A 45 5.13 3.55 14.69
C ASP A 45 5.91 2.32 14.18
N LEU A 46 5.81 1.99 12.89
CA LEU A 46 6.66 0.97 12.27
C LEU A 46 8.15 1.38 12.24
N GLY A 47 8.43 2.67 12.16
CA GLY A 47 9.80 3.22 12.21
C GLY A 47 10.67 2.93 10.99
N ALA A 48 11.90 3.47 11.02
CA ALA A 48 12.86 3.37 9.91
C ALA A 48 13.41 1.94 9.71
N ASP A 49 13.53 1.17 10.79
CA ASP A 49 14.04 -0.21 10.75
C ASP A 49 13.14 -1.12 9.91
N PHE A 50 11.82 -0.89 9.94
CA PHE A 50 10.89 -1.60 9.07
C PHE A 50 11.16 -1.31 7.59
N PHE A 51 11.41 -0.05 7.21
CA PHE A 51 11.73 0.26 5.81
C PHE A 51 13.04 -0.39 5.38
N ALA A 52 14.08 -0.33 6.22
CA ALA A 52 15.36 -0.99 5.97
C ALA A 52 15.17 -2.51 5.78
N HIS A 53 14.33 -3.15 6.59
CA HIS A 53 13.98 -4.56 6.47
C HIS A 53 13.35 -4.91 5.12
N ILE A 54 12.38 -4.12 4.66
CA ILE A 54 11.71 -4.31 3.36
C ILE A 54 12.71 -4.22 2.20
N VAL A 55 13.66 -3.28 2.29
CA VAL A 55 14.73 -3.11 1.30
C VAL A 55 15.71 -4.28 1.32
N GLU A 56 16.22 -4.65 2.51
CA GLU A 56 17.20 -5.73 2.69
C GLU A 56 16.68 -7.07 2.17
N LYS A 57 15.43 -7.41 2.52
CA LYS A 57 14.78 -8.64 2.04
C LYS A 57 14.24 -8.53 0.61
N ALA A 58 14.35 -7.35 0.00
CA ALA A 58 13.94 -7.13 -1.38
C ALA A 58 12.44 -7.45 -1.62
N ILE A 59 11.60 -7.18 -0.62
CA ILE A 59 10.17 -7.53 -0.60
C ILE A 59 9.36 -6.71 -1.61
N ALA A 60 9.74 -5.44 -1.82
CA ALA A 60 8.92 -4.46 -2.52
C ALA A 60 9.72 -3.68 -3.59
N LYS A 61 10.54 -4.37 -4.39
CA LYS A 61 11.45 -3.75 -5.36
C LYS A 61 10.72 -2.82 -6.35
N THR A 62 9.62 -3.27 -6.93
CA THR A 62 8.84 -2.52 -7.92
C THR A 62 8.10 -1.36 -7.25
N LEU A 63 7.46 -1.61 -6.12
CA LEU A 63 6.67 -0.64 -5.36
C LEU A 63 7.56 0.49 -4.84
N ILE A 64 8.78 0.17 -4.38
CA ILE A 64 9.77 1.15 -3.96
C ILE A 64 10.36 1.88 -5.15
N GLY A 65 10.81 1.17 -6.19
CA GLY A 65 11.53 1.78 -7.31
C GLY A 65 10.65 2.60 -8.26
N ASP A 66 9.41 2.17 -8.45
CA ASP A 66 8.44 2.78 -9.37
C ASP A 66 7.01 2.71 -8.78
N PRO A 67 6.70 3.54 -7.75
CA PRO A 67 5.44 3.51 -7.03
C PRO A 67 4.22 3.84 -7.92
N PRO A 68 2.98 3.56 -7.47
CA PRO A 68 1.79 4.01 -8.18
C PRO A 68 1.63 5.53 -8.11
N ARG A 69 1.25 6.12 -9.25
CA ARG A 69 0.71 7.49 -9.32
C ARG A 69 -0.68 7.53 -8.68
N ARG A 70 -1.14 8.73 -8.35
CA ARG A 70 -2.48 9.01 -7.84
C ARG A 70 -3.31 9.67 -8.94
N LEU A 71 -4.53 9.19 -9.16
CA LEU A 71 -5.53 9.90 -9.95
C LEU A 71 -6.07 11.07 -9.14
N MET A 72 -6.00 12.26 -9.72
CA MET A 72 -6.41 13.52 -9.13
C MET A 72 -7.85 13.86 -9.53
N ALA A 73 -8.47 14.81 -8.83
CA ALA A 73 -9.86 15.19 -9.08
C ALA A 73 -10.10 15.82 -10.47
N ASP A 74 -9.05 16.36 -11.08
CA ASP A 74 -9.05 16.89 -12.45
C ASP A 74 -8.79 15.80 -13.51
N MET A 75 -8.87 14.52 -13.13
CA MET A 75 -8.60 13.35 -13.96
C MET A 75 -7.16 13.27 -14.48
N THR A 76 -6.23 14.03 -13.89
CA THR A 76 -4.81 13.90 -14.18
C THR A 76 -4.13 12.92 -13.22
N TRP A 77 -3.00 12.38 -13.64
CA TRP A 77 -2.18 11.50 -12.81
C TRP A 77 -1.03 12.30 -12.19
N SER A 78 -0.79 12.14 -10.89
CA SER A 78 0.27 12.83 -10.16
C SER A 78 1.13 11.88 -9.31
N PRO A 79 2.46 12.09 -9.20
CA PRO A 79 3.25 13.06 -9.96
C PRO A 79 3.34 12.69 -11.45
N GLU A 80 3.82 13.58 -12.33
CA GLU A 80 4.05 13.25 -13.74
C GLU A 80 5.04 12.09 -13.89
N LYS A 81 6.13 12.14 -13.11
CA LYS A 81 7.13 11.10 -13.00
C LYS A 81 7.28 10.67 -11.54
N THR A 82 7.30 9.36 -11.31
CA THR A 82 7.51 8.75 -10.00
C THR A 82 8.99 8.86 -9.62
N SER A 83 9.26 8.93 -8.32
CA SER A 83 10.60 8.79 -7.74
C SER A 83 10.57 7.63 -6.76
N PRO A 84 11.71 6.95 -6.53
CA PRO A 84 11.75 5.86 -5.58
C PRO A 84 11.29 6.29 -4.18
N LEU A 85 10.57 5.41 -3.50
CA LEU A 85 10.19 5.60 -2.10
C LEU A 85 11.45 5.50 -1.22
N THR A 86 11.54 6.36 -0.22
CA THR A 86 12.75 6.56 0.60
C THR A 86 12.54 6.30 2.08
N ASN A 87 11.29 6.16 2.53
CA ASN A 87 10.96 5.99 3.94
C ASN A 87 9.66 5.19 4.13
N VAL A 88 9.41 4.79 5.39
CA VAL A 88 8.25 3.97 5.77
C VAL A 88 6.91 4.67 5.50
N HIS A 89 6.83 5.98 5.69
CA HIS A 89 5.62 6.75 5.41
C HIS A 89 5.26 6.67 3.92
N GLU A 90 6.24 6.91 3.06
CA GLU A 90 6.12 6.77 1.61
C GLU A 90 5.72 5.34 1.21
N LEU A 91 6.36 4.32 1.81
CA LEU A 91 6.05 2.91 1.56
C LEU A 91 4.58 2.56 1.86
N ILE A 92 4.08 2.95 3.04
CA ILE A 92 2.72 2.61 3.47
C ILE A 92 1.67 3.49 2.77
N VAL A 93 1.84 4.81 2.78
CA VAL A 93 0.82 5.75 2.31
C VAL A 93 0.86 5.91 0.78
N GLN A 94 2.06 6.04 0.20
CA GLN A 94 2.21 6.23 -1.25
C GLN A 94 2.35 4.92 -2.02
N GLY A 95 2.84 3.86 -1.39
CA GLY A 95 2.86 2.52 -1.95
C GLY A 95 1.55 1.78 -1.69
N VAL A 96 1.43 1.16 -0.51
CA VAL A 96 0.35 0.21 -0.19
C VAL A 96 -1.04 0.82 -0.34
N CYS A 97 -1.29 1.98 0.28
CA CYS A 97 -2.62 2.61 0.25
C CYS A 97 -3.03 3.07 -1.16
N ARG A 98 -2.09 3.58 -1.97
CA ARG A 98 -2.39 3.97 -3.36
C ARG A 98 -2.61 2.76 -4.28
N VAL A 99 -1.90 1.66 -4.08
CA VAL A 99 -2.20 0.39 -4.79
C VAL A 99 -3.64 -0.04 -4.49
N ARG A 100 -4.06 0.03 -3.23
CA ARG A 100 -5.45 -0.27 -2.85
C ARG A 100 -6.44 0.68 -3.50
N ASN A 101 -6.19 1.99 -3.44
CA ASN A 101 -7.10 2.99 -4.00
C ASN A 101 -7.27 2.80 -5.51
N SER A 102 -6.15 2.69 -6.24
CA SER A 102 -6.20 2.47 -7.70
C SER A 102 -6.89 1.16 -8.06
N PHE A 103 -6.71 0.08 -7.29
CA PHE A 103 -7.44 -1.16 -7.54
C PHE A 103 -8.95 -1.03 -7.28
N LEU A 104 -9.35 -0.56 -6.09
CA LEU A 104 -10.76 -0.50 -5.70
C LEU A 104 -11.58 0.52 -6.49
N HIS A 105 -10.94 1.58 -6.99
CA HIS A 105 -11.59 2.57 -7.84
C HIS A 105 -11.56 2.22 -9.32
N GLY A 106 -11.02 1.04 -9.68
CA GLY A 106 -11.08 0.52 -11.04
C GLY A 106 -10.02 1.09 -11.98
N GLU A 107 -8.91 1.60 -11.46
CA GLU A 107 -7.81 2.16 -12.24
C GLU A 107 -6.67 1.15 -12.50
N LYS A 108 -6.77 -0.06 -11.94
CA LYS A 108 -5.85 -1.17 -12.21
C LYS A 108 -6.46 -2.18 -13.16
N PHE A 109 -5.62 -2.80 -13.99
CA PHE A 109 -6.03 -3.86 -14.92
C PHE A 109 -7.07 -3.42 -15.96
N THR A 110 -7.11 -2.12 -16.31
CA THR A 110 -8.04 -1.52 -17.28
C THR A 110 -7.56 -1.59 -18.74
N GLY A 111 -6.35 -2.08 -18.97
CA GLY A 111 -5.70 -1.98 -20.27
C GLY A 111 -4.89 -0.69 -20.37
N GLY A 112 -3.74 -0.75 -21.01
CA GLY A 112 -2.77 0.34 -21.07
C GLY A 112 -1.62 -0.04 -22.01
N PRO A 113 -0.49 0.68 -21.99
CA PRO A 113 0.70 0.26 -22.71
C PRO A 113 1.07 -1.20 -22.38
N GLU A 114 1.75 -1.87 -23.33
CA GLU A 114 2.23 -3.23 -23.13
C GLU A 114 3.02 -3.35 -21.81
N GLY A 115 2.75 -4.41 -21.03
CA GLY A 115 3.37 -4.63 -19.71
C GLY A 115 2.68 -3.96 -18.52
N GLN A 116 1.69 -3.09 -18.73
CA GLN A 116 0.96 -2.43 -17.62
C GLN A 116 0.28 -3.43 -16.67
N TRP A 117 -0.27 -4.52 -17.22
CA TRP A 117 -0.94 -5.56 -16.42
C TRP A 117 0.02 -6.32 -15.49
N ASP A 118 1.21 -6.67 -15.99
CA ASP A 118 2.22 -7.35 -15.18
C ASP A 118 2.78 -6.43 -14.11
N ARG A 119 2.98 -5.15 -14.43
CA ARG A 119 3.36 -4.11 -13.46
C ARG A 119 2.29 -3.94 -12.38
N ASP A 120 1.01 -3.86 -12.76
CA ASP A 120 -0.08 -3.77 -11.78
C ASP A 120 -0.13 -4.99 -10.86
N LEU A 121 0.08 -6.19 -11.40
CA LEU A 121 0.15 -7.40 -10.59
C LEU A 121 1.37 -7.39 -9.64
N ALA A 122 2.53 -6.92 -10.10
CA ALA A 122 3.72 -6.79 -9.26
C ALA A 122 3.48 -5.82 -8.10
N LEU A 123 2.94 -4.63 -8.39
CA LEU A 123 2.59 -3.63 -7.37
C LEU A 123 1.59 -4.19 -6.33
N VAL A 124 0.58 -4.94 -6.78
CA VAL A 124 -0.39 -5.58 -5.88
C VAL A 124 0.28 -6.62 -4.98
N LYS A 125 1.11 -7.51 -5.54
CA LYS A 125 1.80 -8.55 -4.77
C LYS A 125 2.75 -7.94 -3.74
N GLU A 126 3.53 -6.95 -4.14
CA GLU A 126 4.49 -6.30 -3.26
C GLU A 126 3.79 -5.46 -2.18
N ALA A 127 2.70 -4.76 -2.51
CA ALA A 127 1.88 -4.05 -1.51
C ALA A 127 1.25 -5.01 -0.49
N HIS A 128 0.79 -6.19 -0.93
CA HIS A 128 0.25 -7.21 -0.03
C HIS A 128 1.32 -7.81 0.87
N ALA A 129 2.52 -8.07 0.34
CA ALA A 129 3.65 -8.55 1.13
C ALA A 129 4.07 -7.53 2.20
N VAL A 130 4.20 -6.25 1.84
CA VAL A 130 4.50 -5.16 2.79
C VAL A 130 3.42 -5.06 3.87
N LEU A 131 2.14 -5.12 3.50
CA LEU A 131 1.03 -5.09 4.46
C LEU A 131 1.12 -6.27 5.45
N THR A 132 1.48 -7.45 4.95
CA THR A 132 1.62 -8.67 5.77
C THR A 132 2.76 -8.52 6.77
N GLU A 133 3.92 -8.05 6.33
CA GLU A 133 5.08 -7.80 7.19
C GLU A 133 4.79 -6.70 8.23
N ALA A 134 4.14 -5.61 7.82
CA ALA A 134 3.74 -4.52 8.73
C ALA A 134 2.82 -5.03 9.85
N MET A 135 1.86 -5.89 9.52
CA MET A 135 0.99 -6.50 10.52
C MET A 135 1.74 -7.49 11.41
N ALA A 136 2.73 -8.23 10.90
CA ALA A 136 3.54 -9.11 11.73
C ALA A 136 4.40 -8.32 12.73
N CYS A 137 4.97 -7.18 12.32
CA CYS A 137 5.73 -6.28 13.20
C CYS A 137 4.84 -5.60 14.25
N GLY A 138 3.65 -5.12 13.87
CA GLY A 138 2.74 -4.40 14.78
C GLY A 138 2.18 -5.23 15.94
N HIS A 139 2.21 -6.56 15.86
CA HIS A 139 1.83 -7.43 16.99
C HIS A 139 2.95 -7.61 18.02
N LEU A 140 4.17 -7.13 17.77
CA LEU A 140 5.32 -7.33 18.66
C LEU A 140 5.53 -6.20 19.69
N THR A 141 4.77 -5.11 19.61
CA THR A 141 4.98 -3.91 20.46
C THR A 141 3.91 -3.68 21.53
N HIS A 142 2.96 -4.60 21.69
CA HIS A 142 1.97 -4.57 22.76
C HIS A 142 1.99 -5.87 23.58
N ASN A 143 3.00 -6.02 24.42
CA ASN A 143 3.01 -6.85 25.62
C ASN A 143 3.69 -6.08 26.75
#